data_AF-E9J5C4-F1
#
_entry.id   AF-E9J5C4-F1
#
_cell.length_a   1.000
_cell.length_b   1.000
_cell.length_c   1.000
_cell.angle_alpha   90.00
_cell.angle_beta   90.00
_cell.angle_gamma   90.00
#
_symmetry.space_group_name_H-M   'P 1'
#
loop_
_entity.id
_entity.type
_entity.pdbx_description
1 polymer ?
#
loop_
_entity_poly.entity_id
_entity_poly.type
_entity_poly.pdbx_seq_one_letter_code
_entity_poly.pdbx_strand_id
1 'polypeptide(L)'
;INHVQGNVILKTLHSHNCLSYLPKDVRTLLKTPRVSVELRNVPPGEYLHTGFVAGINNSLENISQTLIPEHLEVDFSTDGATLDRSGQI
;
A
#
# COMPACT_ATOMS: atom_id res chain seq x y z
N ILE A 1 14.47 2.32 -5.09
CA ILE A 1 13.88 2.29 -6.45
C ILE A 1 12.41 2.62 -6.31
N ASN A 2 11.93 3.70 -6.92
CA ASN A 2 10.50 4.02 -6.91
C ASN A 2 9.75 3.24 -8.01
N HIS A 3 8.41 3.27 -7.98
CA HIS A 3 7.58 2.54 -8.95
C HIS A 3 7.88 2.92 -10.41
N VAL A 4 8.22 4.19 -10.69
CA VAL A 4 8.60 4.65 -12.03
C VAL A 4 9.87 3.96 -12.52
N GLN A 5 10.92 4.00 -11.69
CA GLN A 5 12.20 3.35 -11.99
C GLN A 5 12.02 1.83 -12.15
N GLY A 6 11.25 1.19 -11.28
CA GLY A 6 10.96 -0.23 -11.38
C GLY A 6 10.19 -0.59 -12.65
N ASN A 7 9.23 0.23 -13.08
CA ASN A 7 8.49 0.04 -14.32
C ASN A 7 9.40 0.17 -15.56
N VAL A 8 10.35 1.10 -15.55
CA VAL A 8 11.34 1.21 -16.63
C VAL A 8 12.16 -0.07 -16.73
N ILE A 9 12.69 -0.55 -15.61
CA ILE A 9 13.47 -1.80 -15.56
C ILE A 9 12.65 -2.98 -16.09
N LEU A 10 11.43 -3.15 -15.59
CA LEU A 10 10.56 -4.27 -15.98
C LEU A 10 10.18 -4.23 -17.46
N LYS A 11 9.93 -3.04 -18.03
CA LYS A 11 9.68 -2.89 -19.47
C LYS A 11 10.91 -3.27 -20.30
N THR A 12 12.10 -2.87 -19.85
CA THR A 12 13.36 -3.24 -20.50
C THR A 12 13.60 -4.74 -20.43
N LEU A 13 13.37 -5.39 -19.28
CA LEU A 13 13.53 -6.83 -19.16
C LEU A 13 12.51 -7.59 -20.02
N HIS A 14 11.24 -7.18 -20.01
CA HIS A 14 10.18 -7.81 -20.80
C HIS A 14 10.47 -7.74 -22.31
N SER A 15 11.21 -6.75 -22.82
CA SER A 15 11.51 -6.66 -24.26
C SER A 15 12.41 -7.79 -24.76
N HIS A 16 13.14 -8.48 -23.87
CA HIS A 16 13.90 -9.67 -24.21
C HIS A 16 12.98 -10.90 -24.23
N ASN A 17 13.00 -11.66 -25.33
CA ASN A 17 12.14 -12.84 -25.50
C ASN A 17 12.24 -13.84 -24.33
N CYS A 18 13.45 -14.06 -23.80
CA CYS A 18 13.71 -14.97 -22.67
C CYS A 18 13.12 -14.49 -21.33
N LEU A 19 12.69 -13.23 -21.24
CA LEU A 19 12.15 -12.60 -20.03
C LEU A 19 10.75 -12.00 -20.26
N SER A 20 10.13 -12.29 -21.40
CA SER A 20 8.80 -11.80 -21.77
C SER A 20 7.68 -12.25 -20.83
N TYR A 21 7.93 -13.24 -19.98
CA TYR A 21 7.01 -13.68 -18.93
C TYR A 21 6.96 -12.72 -17.73
N LEU A 22 7.96 -11.84 -17.55
CA LEU A 22 7.97 -10.86 -16.48
C LEU A 22 6.91 -9.78 -16.75
N PRO A 23 6.19 -9.29 -15.74
CA PRO A 23 5.24 -8.20 -15.94
C PRO A 23 5.94 -6.88 -16.24
N LYS A 24 5.28 -6.01 -17.02
CA LYS A 24 5.77 -4.64 -17.33
C LYS A 24 5.56 -3.63 -16.21
N ASP A 25 4.72 -3.96 -15.23
CA ASP A 25 4.36 -3.09 -14.12
C ASP A 25 4.73 -3.73 -12.78
N VAL A 26 5.43 -2.97 -11.94
CA VAL A 26 5.89 -3.40 -10.61
C VAL A 26 4.72 -3.81 -9.72
N ARG A 27 3.54 -3.20 -9.85
CA ARG A 27 2.35 -3.60 -9.10
C ARG A 27 1.91 -5.01 -9.46
N THR A 28 2.06 -5.41 -10.72
CA THR A 28 1.75 -6.78 -11.15
C THR A 28 2.80 -7.75 -10.62
N LEU A 29 4.08 -7.37 -10.62
CA LEU A 29 5.16 -8.18 -10.03
C LEU A 29 4.92 -8.43 -8.53
N LEU A 30 4.56 -7.37 -7.80
CA LEU A 30 4.30 -7.41 -6.36
C LEU A 30 2.91 -7.93 -6.01
N LYS A 31 2.11 -8.33 -7.01
CA LYS A 31 0.70 -8.74 -6.84
C LYS A 31 -0.10 -7.72 -6.02
N THR A 32 0.20 -6.43 -6.19
CA THR A 32 -0.45 -5.35 -5.46
C THR A 32 -1.94 -5.37 -5.78
N PRO A 33 -2.82 -5.47 -4.76
CA PRO A 33 -4.26 -5.46 -4.96
C PRO A 33 -4.69 -4.26 -5.81
N ARG A 34 -5.61 -4.52 -6.75
CA ARG A 34 -6.28 -3.49 -7.57
C ARG A 34 -7.71 -3.24 -7.12
N VAL A 35 -8.08 -3.81 -5.96
CA VAL A 35 -9.45 -3.78 -5.45
C VAL A 35 -9.88 -2.32 -5.27
N SER A 36 -11.09 -2.00 -5.72
CA SER A 36 -11.74 -0.74 -5.40
C SER A 36 -11.86 -0.65 -3.90
N VAL A 37 -11.19 0.31 -3.28
CA VAL A 37 -11.27 0.47 -1.83
C VAL A 37 -12.72 0.76 -1.47
N GLU A 38 -13.24 0.08 -0.45
CA GLU A 38 -14.57 0.37 0.07
C GLU A 38 -14.56 1.74 0.75
N LEU A 39 -15.17 2.72 0.09
CA LEU A 39 -15.50 4.01 0.70
C LEU A 39 -16.78 3.82 1.53
N ARG A 40 -16.71 4.16 2.80
CA ARG A 40 -17.87 4.20 3.69
C ARG A 40 -18.39 5.63 3.76
N ASN A 41 -19.65 5.84 3.46
CA ASN A 41 -20.27 7.16 3.65
C ASN A 41 -20.35 7.49 5.15
N VAL A 42 -19.69 8.58 5.57
CA VAL A 42 -19.63 9.05 6.97
C VAL A 42 -19.83 10.57 6.96
N PRO A 43 -21.06 11.07 7.17
CA PRO A 43 -21.37 12.49 7.07
C PRO A 43 -20.42 13.37 7.90
N PRO A 44 -19.92 14.49 7.36
CA PRO A 44 -20.30 15.12 6.08
C PRO A 44 -19.56 14.61 4.82
N GLY A 45 -18.78 13.53 4.91
CA GLY A 45 -17.94 13.04 3.80
C GLY A 45 -17.86 11.52 3.68
N GLU A 46 -16.72 11.03 3.21
CA GLU A 46 -16.47 9.60 3.00
C GLU A 46 -15.24 9.16 3.80
N TYR A 47 -15.32 7.95 4.36
CA TYR A 47 -14.23 7.31 5.10
C TYR A 47 -13.63 6.19 4.27
N LEU A 48 -12.34 6.31 3.99
CA LEU A 48 -11.53 5.28 3.35
C LEU A 48 -10.86 4.43 4.44
N HIS A 49 -11.32 3.20 4.65
CA HIS A 49 -10.65 2.31 5.60
C HIS A 49 -9.45 1.61 4.94
N THR A 50 -8.25 2.15 5.12
CA THR A 50 -7.01 1.58 4.57
C THR A 50 -6.41 0.51 5.48
N GLY A 51 -7.07 -0.65 5.57
CA GLY A 51 -6.44 -1.91 6.02
C GLY A 51 -5.63 -1.84 7.32
N PHE A 52 -5.96 -0.94 8.24
CA PHE A 52 -5.13 -0.61 9.40
C PHE A 52 -4.85 -1.84 10.27
N VAL A 53 -5.91 -2.61 10.57
CA VAL A 53 -5.81 -3.88 11.32
C VAL A 53 -4.94 -4.89 10.58
N ALA A 54 -5.11 -5.03 9.27
CA ALA A 54 -4.30 -5.94 8.46
C ALA A 54 -2.82 -5.51 8.44
N GLY A 55 -2.54 -4.20 8.41
CA GLY A 55 -1.19 -3.65 8.48
C GLY A 55 -0.51 -3.94 9.82
N ILE A 56 -1.23 -3.76 10.93
CA ILE A 56 -0.74 -4.14 12.26
C ILE A 56 -0.43 -5.64 12.29
N ASN A 57 -1.39 -6.49 11.89
CA ASN A 57 -1.20 -7.95 11.92
C ASN A 57 0.02 -8.38 11.11
N ASN A 58 0.18 -7.87 9.89
CA ASN A 58 1.34 -8.18 9.04
C ASN A 58 2.67 -7.69 9.65
N SER A 59 2.64 -6.57 10.38
CA SER A 59 3.83 -6.04 11.06
C SER A 59 4.22 -6.89 12.27
N LEU A 60 3.23 -7.43 12.98
CA LEU A 60 3.41 -8.28 14.16
C LEU A 60 3.69 -9.74 13.82
N GLU A 61 3.32 -10.21 12.62
CA GLU A 61 3.38 -11.64 12.23
C GLU A 61 4.79 -12.26 12.36
N ASN A 62 5.84 -11.46 12.17
CA ASN A 62 7.22 -11.91 12.25
C ASN A 62 7.92 -11.56 13.58
N ILE A 63 7.18 -11.02 14.56
CA ILE A 63 7.71 -10.65 15.87
C ILE A 63 7.38 -11.77 16.87
N SER A 64 8.36 -12.16 17.69
CA SER A 64 8.13 -13.10 18.78
C SER A 64 7.04 -12.58 19.72
N GLN A 65 6.09 -13.43 20.11
CA GLN A 65 5.00 -13.06 21.02
C GLN A 65 5.52 -12.46 22.34
N THR A 66 6.69 -12.87 22.80
CA THR A 66 7.34 -12.35 24.02
C THR A 66 7.78 -10.89 23.91
N LEU A 67 7.86 -10.34 22.69
CA LEU A 67 8.26 -8.96 22.40
C LEU A 67 7.06 -8.08 22.04
N ILE A 68 5.87 -8.65 21.87
CA ILE A 68 4.66 -7.90 21.55
C ILE A 68 4.09 -7.37 22.88
N PRO A 69 3.93 -6.05 23.04
CA PRO A 69 3.36 -5.50 24.26
C PRO A 69 1.87 -5.86 24.39
N GLU A 70 1.37 -5.91 25.62
CA GLU A 70 -0.06 -6.14 25.90
C GLU A 70 -0.96 -5.04 25.31
N HIS A 71 -0.43 -3.82 25.23
CA HIS A 71 -1.12 -2.66 24.68
C HIS A 71 -0.28 -1.98 23.59
N LEU A 72 -0.94 -1.67 22.48
CA LEU A 72 -0.37 -0.86 21.40
C LEU A 72 -0.96 0.53 21.48
N GLU A 73 -0.11 1.52 21.70
CA GLU A 73 -0.48 2.93 21.59
C GLU A 73 -0.30 3.36 20.14
N VAL A 74 -1.37 3.90 19.55
CA VAL A 74 -1.38 4.34 18.16
C VAL A 74 -1.70 5.83 18.15
N ASP A 75 -0.78 6.60 17.62
CA ASP A 75 -0.99 8.02 17.38
C ASP A 75 -1.52 8.24 15.95
N PHE A 76 -2.73 8.77 15.86
CA PHE A 76 -3.36 9.14 14.59
C PHE A 76 -3.24 10.64 14.40
N SER A 77 -2.20 11.08 13.68
CA SER A 77 -2.20 12.45 13.17
C SER A 77 -3.32 12.62 12.14
N THR A 78 -4.19 13.61 12.39
CA THR A 78 -5.15 14.11 11.41
C THR A 78 -4.64 15.39 10.75
N ASP A 79 -3.33 15.61 10.74
CA ASP A 79 -2.77 16.69 9.94
C ASP A 79 -3.18 16.45 8.49
N GLY A 80 -3.59 17.51 7.79
CA GLY A 80 -4.23 17.42 6.47
C GLY A 80 -3.37 16.65 5.48
N ALA A 81 -3.60 15.33 5.39
CA ALA A 81 -2.94 14.49 4.42
C ALA A 81 -3.47 14.92 3.06
N THR A 82 -2.59 15.45 2.22
CA THR A 82 -2.96 15.91 0.89
C THR A 82 -3.32 14.68 0.07
N LEU A 83 -4.63 14.45 -0.16
CA LEU A 83 -5.12 13.30 -0.92
C LEU A 83 -4.62 13.33 -2.37
N ASP A 84 -4.40 14.54 -2.90
CA ASP A 84 -3.74 14.80 -4.18
C ASP A 84 -3.02 16.16 -4.17
N ARG A 85 -2.52 16.62 -5.33
CA ARG A 85 -1.81 17.92 -5.43
C ARG A 85 -2.74 19.14 -5.24
N SER A 86 -4.05 18.93 -5.12
CA SER A 86 -5.08 19.98 -5.18
C SER A 86 -6.03 19.98 -3.99
N GLY A 87 -6.09 18.92 -3.17
CA GLY A 87 -6.98 18.77 -2.04
C GLY A 87 -6.22 18.72 -0.72
N GLN A 88 -6.36 19.79 0.07
CA GLN A 88 -6.06 19.76 1.51
C GLN A 88 -7.35 19.39 2.25
N ILE A 89 -7.24 18.47 3.22
CA ILE A 89 -8.29 18.20 4.20
C ILE A 89 -8.05 19.10 5.41
#